data_AF-A0A2S5EGV5-F1
#
_entry.id   AF-A0A2S5EGV5-F1
#
_cell.length_a   1.000
_cell.length_b   1.000
_cell.length_c   1.000
_cell.angle_alpha   90.00
_cell.angle_beta   90.00
_cell.angle_gamma   90.00
#
_symmetry.space_group_name_H-M   'P 1'
#
loop_
_entity.id
_entity.type
_entity.pdbx_description
1 polymer ?
#
loop_
_entity_poly.entity_id
_entity_poly.type
_entity_poly.pdbx_seq_one_letter_code
_entity_poly.pdbx_strand_id
1 'polypeptide(L)'
;QAYGLVLEFKKMFDYKKPSYAAKYFKRWYEKVMKSNIPEMIKAAKTLLNHIEGILLHIKTNISNGKIEGMNSKLRGFTKRAFGFKTLKNLKITIFIALGKLNLTPA
;
A
#
# COMPACT_ATOMS: atom_id res chain seq x y z
N GLN A 1 -9.36 -14.06 20.40
CA GLN A 1 -9.28 -12.63 20.81
C GLN A 1 -8.72 -11.73 19.69
N ALA A 2 -7.59 -12.06 19.06
CA ALA A 2 -6.99 -11.27 17.98
C ALA A 2 -7.93 -10.98 16.78
N TYR A 3 -8.70 -11.97 16.31
CA TYR A 3 -9.63 -11.80 15.19
C TYR A 3 -10.67 -10.70 15.42
N GLY A 4 -11.16 -10.55 16.67
CA GLY A 4 -12.11 -9.49 17.02
C GLY A 4 -11.51 -8.08 16.84
N LEU A 5 -10.24 -7.91 17.19
CA LEU A 5 -9.53 -6.63 16.99
C LEU A 5 -9.36 -6.30 15.50
N VAL A 6 -9.13 -7.32 14.65
CA VAL A 6 -9.08 -7.14 13.20
C VAL A 6 -10.44 -6.71 12.66
N LEU A 7 -11.53 -7.34 13.10
CA LEU A 7 -12.88 -6.96 12.65
C LEU A 7 -13.25 -5.55 13.11
N GLU A 8 -12.87 -5.17 14.33
CA GLU A 8 -13.07 -3.82 14.86
C GLU A 8 -12.27 -2.77 14.08
N PHE A 9 -11.04 -3.08 13.68
CA PHE A 9 -10.23 -2.20 12.84
C PHE A 9 -10.92 -1.87 11.52
N LYS A 10 -11.51 -2.87 10.85
CA LYS A 10 -12.15 -2.71 9.53
C LYS A 10 -13.26 -1.66 9.52
N LYS A 11 -13.96 -1.47 10.64
CA LYS A 11 -15.01 -0.45 10.78
C LYS A 11 -14.50 0.98 10.59
N MET A 12 -13.19 1.21 10.71
CA MET A 12 -12.58 2.51 10.41
C MET A 12 -12.85 2.97 8.98
N PHE A 13 -12.98 2.04 8.03
CA PHE A 13 -13.18 2.35 6.61
C PHE A 13 -14.63 2.71 6.28
N ASP A 14 -15.57 2.50 7.20
CA ASP A 14 -16.98 2.90 7.01
C ASP A 14 -17.17 4.42 7.18
N TYR A 15 -16.19 5.12 7.76
CA TYR A 15 -16.22 6.57 7.94
C TYR A 15 -15.85 7.31 6.65
N LYS A 16 -16.72 8.20 6.17
CA LYS A 16 -16.44 9.06 4.99
C LYS A 16 -15.48 10.22 5.27
N LYS A 17 -15.37 10.63 6.53
CA LYS A 17 -14.58 11.80 6.96
C LYS A 17 -13.31 11.32 7.68
N PRO A 18 -12.10 11.70 7.21
CA PRO A 18 -10.83 11.26 7.81
C PRO A 18 -10.71 11.60 9.29
N SER A 19 -11.27 12.72 9.74
CA SER A 19 -11.22 13.12 11.14
C SER A 19 -11.93 12.14 12.08
N TYR A 20 -13.05 11.54 11.66
CA TYR A 20 -13.75 10.52 12.44
C TYR A 20 -13.00 9.19 12.41
N ALA A 21 -12.47 8.80 11.25
CA ALA A 21 -11.63 7.62 11.11
C ALA A 21 -10.38 7.71 12.00
N ALA A 22 -9.73 8.87 12.08
CA ALA A 22 -8.57 9.12 12.93
C ALA A 22 -8.90 8.96 14.42
N LYS A 23 -10.03 9.54 14.86
CA LYS A 23 -10.51 9.38 16.25
C LYS A 23 -10.81 7.92 16.57
N TYR A 24 -11.43 7.19 15.64
CA TYR A 24 -11.72 5.77 15.79
C TYR A 24 -10.43 4.95 15.88
N PHE A 25 -9.48 5.19 14.97
CA PHE A 25 -8.18 4.53 14.97
C PHE A 25 -7.44 4.72 16.29
N LYS A 26 -7.42 5.94 16.84
CA LYS A 26 -6.77 6.21 18.14
C LYS A 26 -7.36 5.33 19.26
N ARG A 27 -8.69 5.23 19.35
CA ARG A 27 -9.37 4.39 20.35
C ARG A 27 -9.04 2.91 20.16
N TRP A 28 -9.07 2.44 18.90
CA TRP A 28 -8.70 1.07 18.57
C TRP A 28 -7.24 0.78 18.91
N TYR A 29 -6.32 1.69 18.59
CA TYR A 29 -4.90 1.56 18.87
C TYR A 29 -4.65 1.41 20.38
N GLU A 30 -5.23 2.28 21.21
CA GLU A 30 -5.12 2.21 22.67
C GLU A 30 -5.65 0.87 23.22
N LYS A 31 -6.73 0.34 22.64
CA LYS A 31 -7.27 -0.98 23.00
C LYS A 31 -6.33 -2.12 22.62
N VAL A 32 -5.74 -2.08 21.42
CA VAL A 32 -4.77 -3.08 20.98
C VAL A 32 -3.51 -3.07 21.84
N MET A 33 -3.01 -1.89 22.21
CA MET A 33 -1.86 -1.76 23.10
C MET A 33 -2.08 -2.43 24.47
N LYS A 34 -3.32 -2.45 24.95
CA LYS A 34 -3.72 -3.11 26.22
C LYS A 34 -4.04 -4.61 26.08
N SER A 35 -4.08 -5.15 24.86
CA SER A 35 -4.50 -6.53 24.61
C SER A 35 -3.44 -7.59 24.95
N ASN A 36 -2.18 -7.20 25.19
CA ASN A 36 -1.04 -8.09 25.39
C ASN A 36 -0.83 -9.14 24.28
N ILE A 37 -1.29 -8.86 23.06
CA ILE A 37 -1.06 -9.70 21.87
C ILE A 37 0.10 -9.09 21.05
N PRO A 38 1.32 -9.64 21.11
CA PRO A 38 2.52 -9.02 20.52
C PRO A 38 2.38 -8.72 19.02
N GLU A 39 1.76 -9.61 18.27
CA GLU A 39 1.54 -9.51 16.82
C GLU A 39 0.61 -8.35 16.50
N MET A 40 -0.47 -8.18 17.27
CA MET A 40 -1.42 -7.09 17.10
C MET A 40 -0.81 -5.75 17.48
N ILE A 41 0.00 -5.71 18.54
CA ILE A 41 0.75 -4.51 18.96
C ILE A 41 1.72 -4.08 17.86
N LYS A 42 2.47 -5.03 17.28
CA LYS A 42 3.38 -4.75 16.15
C LYS A 42 2.62 -4.23 14.94
N ALA A 43 1.48 -4.82 14.60
CA ALA A 43 0.63 -4.36 13.51
C ALA A 43 0.09 -2.95 13.76
N ALA A 44 -0.41 -2.67 14.97
CA ALA A 44 -0.93 -1.35 15.36
C ALA A 44 0.14 -0.26 15.26
N LYS A 45 1.37 -0.52 15.72
CA LYS A 45 2.51 0.41 15.57
C LYS A 45 2.84 0.68 14.10
N THR A 46 2.83 -0.35 13.27
CA THR A 46 3.06 -0.22 11.82
C THR A 46 1.97 0.64 11.17
N LEU A 47 0.71 0.40 11.52
CA LEU A 47 -0.42 1.19 11.02
C LEU A 47 -0.34 2.65 11.46
N LEU A 48 0.08 2.91 12.71
CA LEU A 48 0.28 4.27 13.22
C LEU A 48 1.33 5.02 12.40
N ASN A 49 2.44 4.38 12.04
CA ASN A 49 3.50 4.98 11.22
C ASN A 49 3.02 5.36 9.80
N HIS A 50 1.94 4.73 9.31
CA HIS A 50 1.39 4.96 7.98
C HIS A 50 -0.02 5.57 8.01
N ILE A 51 -0.46 6.09 9.16
CA ILE A 51 -1.84 6.52 9.37
C ILE A 51 -2.25 7.65 8.44
N GLU A 52 -1.34 8.56 8.12
CA GLU A 52 -1.61 9.68 7.22
C GLU A 52 -2.05 9.20 5.82
N GLY A 53 -1.34 8.21 5.26
CA GLY A 53 -1.68 7.61 3.98
C GLY A 53 -3.02 6.87 4.02
N ILE A 54 -3.30 6.16 5.12
CA ILE A 54 -4.57 5.46 5.33
C ILE A 54 -5.74 6.45 5.39
N LEU A 55 -5.58 7.56 6.13
CA LEU A 55 -6.59 8.61 6.23
C LEU A 55 -6.77 9.37 4.91
N LEU A 56 -5.70 9.57 4.15
CA LEU A 56 -5.77 10.16 2.81
C LEU A 56 -6.53 9.26 1.84
N HIS A 57 -6.35 7.94 1.93
CA HIS A 57 -7.12 6.97 1.16
C HIS A 57 -8.62 7.09 1.47
N ILE A 58 -9.01 7.21 2.75
CA ILE A 58 -10.41 7.42 3.13
C ILE A 58 -11.00 8.69 2.50
N LYS A 59 -10.19 9.75 2.37
CA LYS A 59 -10.62 11.03 1.76
C LYS A 59 -10.76 10.93 0.23
N THR A 60 -9.78 10.31 -0.42
CA THR A 60 -9.58 10.41 -1.88
C THR A 60 -10.05 9.18 -2.63
N ASN A 61 -10.24 8.05 -1.92
CA ASN A 61 -10.45 6.72 -2.47
C ASN A 61 -9.36 6.26 -3.46
N ILE A 62 -8.18 6.89 -3.42
CA ILE A 62 -7.05 6.53 -4.26
C ILE A 62 -6.35 5.34 -3.63
N SER A 63 -6.31 4.22 -4.33
CA SER A 63 -5.57 3.04 -3.91
C SER A 63 -4.18 2.98 -4.55
N ASN A 64 -3.26 2.27 -3.90
CA ASN A 64 -1.95 1.95 -4.48
C ASN A 64 -2.02 0.95 -5.64
N GLY A 65 -3.21 0.43 -5.98
CA GLY A 65 -3.37 -0.65 -6.96
C GLY A 65 -2.81 -0.31 -8.35
N LYS A 66 -2.90 0.96 -8.79
CA LYS A 66 -2.30 1.38 -10.07
C LYS A 66 -0.76 1.27 -10.03
N ILE A 67 -0.15 1.70 -8.93
CA ILE A 67 1.30 1.66 -8.73
C ILE A 67 1.77 0.20 -8.56
N GLU A 68 1.03 -0.61 -7.81
CA GLU A 68 1.30 -2.04 -7.64
C GLU A 68 1.20 -2.81 -8.96
N GLY A 69 0.22 -2.47 -9.80
CA GLY A 69 0.09 -3.00 -11.15
C GLY A 69 1.30 -2.66 -12.02
N MET A 70 1.79 -1.42 -11.96
CA MET A 70 3.02 -1.01 -12.63
C MET A 70 4.25 -1.79 -12.10
N ASN A 71 4.38 -1.93 -10.78
CA ASN A 71 5.47 -2.68 -10.15
C ASN A 71 5.45 -4.16 -10.55
N SER A 72 4.25 -4.75 -10.67
CA SER A 72 4.06 -6.14 -11.07
C SER A 72 4.45 -6.35 -12.54
N LYS A 73 4.05 -5.44 -13.43
CA LYS A 73 4.49 -5.44 -14.84
C LYS A 73 6.01 -5.32 -14.94
N LEU A 74 6.62 -4.40 -14.19
CA LEU A 74 8.08 -4.22 -14.16
C LEU A 74 8.79 -5.49 -13.71
N ARG A 75 8.33 -6.11 -12.63
CA ARG A 75 8.86 -7.39 -12.15
C ARG A 75 8.74 -8.47 -13.23
N GLY A 76 7.65 -8.50 -13.99
CA GLY A 76 7.46 -9.38 -15.14
C GLY A 76 8.51 -9.16 -16.25
N PHE A 77 8.82 -7.91 -16.60
CA PHE A 77 9.88 -7.59 -17.56
C PHE A 77 11.25 -8.04 -17.05
N THR A 78 11.58 -7.74 -15.80
CA THR A 78 12.87 -8.16 -15.20
C THR A 78 13.03 -9.67 -15.18
N LYS A 79 11.96 -10.43 -14.88
CA LYS A 79 11.97 -11.90 -14.93
C LYS A 79 12.22 -12.41 -16.35
N ARG A 80 11.52 -11.87 -17.36
CA ARG A 80 11.73 -12.25 -18.77
C ARG A 80 13.12 -11.93 -19.29
N ALA A 81 13.73 -10.85 -18.81
CA ALA A 81 15.10 -10.48 -19.16
C ALA A 81 16.16 -11.29 -18.40
N PHE A 82 15.78 -12.16 -17.45
CA PHE A 82 16.69 -12.82 -16.52
C PHE A 82 17.57 -11.84 -15.72
N GLY A 83 17.00 -10.67 -15.39
CA GLY A 83 17.72 -9.56 -14.77
C GLY A 83 18.38 -8.62 -15.77
N PHE A 84 18.60 -7.37 -15.36
CA PHE A 84 19.29 -6.38 -16.19
C PHE A 84 20.73 -6.19 -15.70
N LYS A 85 21.70 -6.33 -16.61
CA LYS A 85 23.12 -6.10 -16.31
C LYS A 85 23.44 -4.63 -16.00
N THR A 86 22.62 -3.69 -16.50
CA THR A 86 22.82 -2.25 -16.30
C THR A 86 21.50 -1.54 -16.03
N LEU A 87 21.56 -0.45 -15.25
CA LEU A 87 20.41 0.41 -14.99
C LEU A 87 19.87 1.07 -16.28
N LYS A 88 20.75 1.32 -17.26
CA LYS A 88 20.37 1.86 -18.57
C LYS A 88 19.35 0.97 -19.28
N ASN A 89 19.60 -0.34 -19.31
CA ASN A 89 18.71 -1.29 -19.97
C ASN A 89 17.36 -1.44 -19.25
N LEU A 90 17.37 -1.37 -17.91
CA LEU A 90 16.16 -1.31 -17.12
C LEU A 90 15.33 -0.06 -17.45
N LYS A 91 15.95 1.13 -17.49
CA LYS A 91 15.28 2.38 -17.85
C LYS A 91 14.66 2.32 -19.25
N ILE A 92 15.42 1.87 -20.25
CA ILE A 92 14.91 1.70 -21.62
C ILE A 92 13.69 0.78 -21.63
N THR A 93 13.75 -0.36 -20.94
CA THR A 93 12.63 -1.30 -20.88
C THR A 93 11.40 -0.69 -20.20
N ILE A 94 11.59 0.08 -19.12
CA ILE A 94 10.51 0.84 -18.46
C ILE A 94 9.86 1.80 -19.45
N PHE A 95 10.66 2.57 -20.17
CA PHE A 95 10.19 3.56 -21.15
C PHE A 95 9.43 2.92 -22.31
N ILE A 96 9.94 1.82 -22.87
CA ILE A 96 9.27 1.07 -23.94
C ILE A 96 7.95 0.48 -23.44
N ALA A 97 8.00 -0.21 -22.29
CA ALA A 97 6.89 -1.05 -21.86
C ALA A 97 5.79 -0.32 -21.09
N LEU A 98 6.13 0.76 -20.38
CA LEU A 98 5.19 1.57 -19.60
C LEU A 98 4.94 2.95 -20.21
N GLY A 99 5.92 3.50 -20.93
CA GLY A 99 5.84 4.82 -21.57
C GLY A 99 5.19 4.85 -22.95
N LYS A 100 4.79 3.68 -23.51
CA LYS A 100 4.19 3.54 -24.85
C LYS A 100 5.02 4.22 -25.96
N LEU A 101 6.34 4.20 -25.84
CA LEU A 101 7.21 4.69 -26.91
C LEU A 101 7.13 3.72 -28.10
N ASN A 102 6.57 4.19 -29.20
CA ASN A 102 6.55 3.45 -30.46
C ASN A 102 7.96 3.47 -31.06
N LEU A 103 8.56 2.28 -31.15
CA LEU A 103 9.86 2.07 -31.80
C LEU A 103 9.70 1.52 -33.24
N THR A 104 8.54 1.71 -33.86
CA THR A 104 8.37 1.42 -35.29
C THR A 104 9.41 2.22 -36.07
N PRO A 105 10.31 1.56 -36.82
CA PRO A 105 11.18 2.26 -37.77
C PRO A 105 10.29 3.05 -38.74
N ALA A 106 10.70 4.27 -39.07
CA ALA A 106 10.09 5.06 -40.14
C ALA A 106 10.28 4.37 -41.50
#